data_AF-A0A7Y9BL08-F1
#
_entry.id   AF-A0A7Y9BL08-F1
#
_cell.length_a   1.000
_cell.length_b   1.000
_cell.length_c   1.000
_cell.angle_alpha   90.00
_cell.angle_beta   90.00
_cell.angle_gamma   90.00
#
_symmetry.space_group_name_H-M   'P 1'
#
loop_
_entity.id
_entity.type
_entity.pdbx_description
1 polymer ?
#
loop_
_entity_poly.entity_id
_entity_poly.type
_entity_poly.pdbx_seq_one_letter_code
_entity_poly.pdbx_strand_id
1 'polypeptide(L)'
;MPYPEAAAGGPTGTGTRRDAGPGAGLPQDHTQAILETTKRVATLLKATGRPFALAGSVAAFAHGVPARFQHDTDFCVRREDAPEVMAALEEGGVRLREPSEDWLVKGRSEGEDIDLIFELARRPVDSDLLARAEVRSVDSVYMPVLAPTDLMDGLLAALTEHYCDFGGLLPTARVLRERIDWDRLDRAHRADPLPDAFLYLLERLDIIGPREHGRPAPAGKDPQP
;
A
#
# COMPACT_ATOMS: atom_id res chain seq x y z
N MET A 1 11.57 -14.80 -41.08
CA MET A 1 10.31 -14.61 -40.33
C MET A 1 10.49 -13.44 -39.37
N PRO A 2 10.15 -12.20 -39.79
CA PRO A 2 10.05 -11.08 -38.88
C PRO A 2 8.63 -10.98 -38.30
N TYR A 3 8.51 -10.71 -37.00
CA TYR A 3 7.24 -10.43 -36.33
C TYR A 3 6.70 -9.06 -36.77
N PRO A 4 5.36 -8.88 -36.87
CA PRO A 4 4.76 -7.62 -37.25
C PRO A 4 4.66 -6.64 -36.06
N GLU A 5 4.81 -5.38 -36.43
CA GLU A 5 4.60 -4.15 -35.67
C GLU A 5 3.10 -4.02 -35.30
N ALA A 6 2.80 -3.84 -34.01
CA ALA A 6 1.45 -3.59 -33.52
C ALA A 6 1.40 -2.25 -32.77
N ALA A 7 0.42 -1.45 -33.19
CA ALA A 7 0.29 -0.01 -33.00
C ALA A 7 0.12 0.43 -31.54
N ALA A 8 0.81 1.53 -31.23
CA ALA A 8 0.66 2.32 -30.03
C ALA A 8 -0.73 2.99 -29.95
N GLY A 9 -1.31 2.97 -28.74
CA GLY A 9 -2.55 3.63 -28.40
C GLY A 9 -2.74 3.73 -26.89
N GLY A 10 -1.76 4.29 -26.18
CA GLY A 10 -1.91 4.66 -24.77
C GLY A 10 -2.66 5.98 -24.63
N PRO A 11 -3.48 6.19 -23.59
CA PRO A 11 -4.08 7.49 -23.35
C PRO A 11 -2.99 8.47 -22.91
N THR A 12 -2.62 9.34 -23.84
CA THR A 12 -1.90 10.58 -23.59
C THR A 12 -2.76 11.53 -22.76
N GLY A 13 -2.35 11.77 -21.52
CA GLY A 13 -2.58 13.05 -20.85
C GLY A 13 -1.48 14.01 -21.28
N THR A 14 -1.81 14.93 -22.17
CA THR A 14 -0.93 15.91 -22.78
C THR A 14 -0.22 16.80 -21.77
N GLY A 15 1.10 16.65 -21.63
CA GLY A 15 1.99 17.68 -21.11
C GLY A 15 2.05 18.86 -22.08
N THR A 16 1.11 19.80 -21.96
CA THR A 16 1.35 21.16 -22.44
C THR A 16 2.21 21.87 -21.40
N ARG A 17 3.44 22.22 -21.78
CA ARG A 17 4.26 23.21 -21.08
C ARG A 17 3.46 24.50 -20.98
N ARG A 18 2.73 24.68 -19.87
CA ARG A 18 2.18 25.99 -19.50
C ARG A 18 3.34 26.82 -19.00
N ASP A 19 3.52 27.98 -19.61
CA ASP A 19 4.41 29.01 -19.11
C ASP A 19 4.14 29.22 -17.61
N ALA A 20 5.20 29.11 -16.81
CA ALA A 20 5.16 29.32 -15.39
C ALA A 20 4.85 30.80 -15.11
N GLY A 21 3.56 31.12 -14.98
CA GLY A 21 3.11 32.35 -14.37
C GLY A 21 3.43 32.36 -12.86
N PRO A 22 3.72 33.52 -12.25
CA PRO A 22 4.01 33.60 -10.82
C PRO A 22 2.72 33.38 -10.04
N GLY A 23 2.45 32.13 -9.64
CA GLY A 23 1.24 31.78 -8.89
C GLY A 23 0.93 30.30 -8.69
N ALA A 24 1.86 29.38 -8.97
CA ALA A 24 1.69 27.97 -8.59
C ALA A 24 1.86 27.87 -7.06
N GLY A 25 0.75 28.00 -6.33
CA GLY A 25 0.71 27.79 -4.89
C GLY A 25 1.26 26.41 -4.52
N LEU A 26 1.86 26.31 -3.34
CA LEU A 26 2.25 25.03 -2.76
C LEU A 26 1.04 24.07 -2.81
N PRO A 27 1.24 22.75 -3.04
CA PRO A 27 0.17 21.78 -2.95
C PRO A 27 -0.62 21.97 -1.66
N GLN A 28 -1.95 22.01 -1.76
CA GLN A 28 -2.81 22.17 -0.60
C GLN A 28 -2.62 20.96 0.31
N ASP A 29 -2.52 21.18 1.63
CA ASP A 29 -2.43 20.09 2.59
C ASP A 29 -3.81 19.45 2.76
N HIS A 30 -3.99 18.27 2.15
CA HIS A 30 -5.23 17.49 2.22
C HIS A 30 -5.30 16.58 3.45
N THR A 31 -4.27 16.59 4.31
CA THR A 31 -4.13 15.63 5.43
C THR A 31 -5.39 15.55 6.29
N GLN A 32 -5.93 16.69 6.74
CA GLN A 32 -7.10 16.70 7.60
C GLN A 32 -8.35 16.21 6.86
N ALA A 33 -8.55 16.61 5.61
CA ALA A 33 -9.71 16.19 4.81
C ALA A 33 -9.72 14.68 4.56
N ILE A 34 -8.55 14.09 4.30
CA ILE A 34 -8.37 12.65 4.16
C ILE A 34 -8.66 11.93 5.48
N LEU A 35 -8.21 12.46 6.62
CA LEU A 35 -8.50 11.89 7.93
C LEU A 35 -10.00 11.96 8.27
N GLU A 36 -10.68 13.07 7.99
CA GLU A 36 -12.13 13.18 8.14
C GLU A 36 -12.88 12.16 7.28
N THR A 37 -12.48 12.04 6.00
CA THR A 37 -13.05 11.06 5.07
C THR A 37 -12.81 9.64 5.56
N THR A 38 -11.60 9.33 6.05
CA THR A 38 -11.26 8.03 6.62
C THR A 38 -12.16 7.69 7.81
N LYS A 39 -12.36 8.62 8.74
CA LYS A 39 -13.24 8.42 9.91
C LYS A 39 -14.70 8.16 9.49
N ARG A 40 -15.19 8.92 8.52
CA ARG A 40 -16.53 8.78 7.96
C ARG A 40 -16.72 7.41 7.32
N VAL A 41 -15.82 7.01 6.42
CA VAL A 41 -15.86 5.71 5.74
C VAL A 41 -15.76 4.56 6.75
N ALA A 42 -14.82 4.63 7.69
CA ALA A 42 -14.68 3.60 8.72
C ALA A 42 -15.94 3.43 9.58
N THR A 43 -16.70 4.51 9.81
CA THR A 43 -17.98 4.45 10.53
C THR A 43 -19.05 3.73 9.72
N LEU A 44 -19.14 4.01 8.41
CA LEU A 44 -20.04 3.31 7.50
C LEU A 44 -19.68 1.82 7.39
N LEU A 45 -18.39 1.49 7.24
CA LEU A 45 -17.92 0.11 7.19
C LEU A 45 -18.27 -0.67 8.45
N LYS A 46 -18.09 -0.08 9.64
CA LYS A 46 -18.48 -0.73 10.90
C LYS A 46 -19.98 -1.05 10.97
N ALA A 47 -20.83 -0.19 10.43
CA ALA A 47 -22.28 -0.40 10.45
C ALA A 47 -22.71 -1.65 9.67
N THR A 48 -21.90 -2.11 8.71
CA THR A 48 -22.14 -3.34 7.95
C THR A 48 -21.90 -4.61 8.77
N GLY A 49 -21.10 -4.54 9.84
CA GLY A 49 -20.62 -5.71 10.57
C GLY A 49 -19.63 -6.60 9.79
N ARG A 50 -19.21 -6.20 8.58
CA ARG A 50 -18.26 -6.95 7.75
C ARG A 50 -16.82 -6.65 8.15
N PRO A 51 -15.91 -7.65 8.10
CA PRO A 51 -14.49 -7.42 8.32
C PRO A 51 -13.90 -6.47 7.29
N PHE A 52 -13.09 -5.52 7.76
CA PHE A 52 -12.32 -4.60 6.92
C PHE A 52 -11.03 -4.21 7.65
N ALA A 53 -10.08 -3.63 6.93
CA ALA A 53 -8.91 -3.00 7.53
C ALA A 53 -8.47 -1.76 6.75
N LEU A 54 -8.07 -0.71 7.45
CA LEU A 54 -7.43 0.45 6.85
C LEU A 54 -6.03 0.05 6.31
N ALA A 55 -5.70 0.51 5.12
CA ALA A 55 -4.46 0.25 4.42
C ALA A 55 -3.74 1.56 4.02
N GLY A 56 -2.70 1.42 3.20
CA GLY A 56 -2.02 2.55 2.58
C GLY A 56 -1.36 3.52 3.56
N SER A 57 -1.27 4.77 3.13
CA SER A 57 -0.52 5.81 3.85
C SER A 57 -1.17 6.20 5.19
N VAL A 58 -2.50 6.20 5.26
CA VAL A 58 -3.24 6.51 6.49
C VAL A 58 -3.07 5.40 7.53
N ALA A 59 -2.99 4.14 7.11
CA ALA A 59 -2.64 3.02 8.00
C ALA A 59 -1.23 3.13 8.55
N ALA A 60 -0.25 3.50 7.72
CA ALA A 60 1.12 3.75 8.16
C ALA A 60 1.16 4.87 9.23
N PHE A 61 0.38 5.92 9.04
CA PHE A 61 0.24 7.00 10.02
C PHE A 61 -0.40 6.56 11.33
N ALA A 62 -1.43 5.71 11.28
CA ALA A 62 -2.03 5.11 12.48
C ALA A 62 -1.02 4.29 13.30
N HIS A 63 0.09 3.86 12.68
CA HIS A 63 1.21 3.20 13.36
C HIS A 63 2.36 4.13 13.76
N GLY A 64 2.23 5.44 13.54
CA GLY A 64 3.19 6.46 13.98
C GLY A 64 4.12 6.99 12.88
N VAL A 65 3.93 6.59 11.62
CA VAL A 65 4.67 7.20 10.50
C VAL A 65 4.20 8.65 10.31
N PRO A 66 5.10 9.64 10.19
CA PRO A 66 4.68 11.04 10.03
C PRO A 66 3.74 11.25 8.84
N ALA A 67 2.65 11.98 9.06
CA ALA A 67 1.68 12.30 8.02
C ALA A 67 2.26 13.24 6.96
N ARG A 68 2.16 12.83 5.70
CA ARG A 68 2.29 13.67 4.50
C ARG A 68 1.40 13.07 3.40
N PHE A 69 0.09 13.18 3.55
CA PHE A 69 -0.83 12.58 2.58
C PHE A 69 -1.15 13.59 1.48
N GLN A 70 -1.03 13.15 0.24
CA GLN A 70 -1.54 13.84 -0.95
C GLN A 70 -2.53 12.95 -1.72
N HIS A 71 -2.94 11.84 -1.11
CA HIS A 71 -3.55 10.69 -1.78
C HIS A 71 -4.84 10.26 -1.07
N ASP A 72 -5.46 9.23 -1.61
CA ASP A 72 -6.68 8.59 -1.16
C ASP A 72 -6.58 7.91 0.22
N THR A 73 -7.75 7.50 0.73
CA THR A 73 -7.88 6.58 1.86
C THR A 73 -8.19 5.18 1.37
N ASP A 74 -7.39 4.20 1.81
CA ASP A 74 -7.44 2.82 1.34
C ASP A 74 -8.08 1.90 2.38
N PHE A 75 -9.08 1.11 1.98
CA PHE A 75 -9.69 0.09 2.83
C PHE A 75 -9.67 -1.26 2.15
N CYS A 76 -9.08 -2.25 2.82
CA CYS A 76 -9.17 -3.65 2.41
C CYS A 76 -10.47 -4.27 2.90
N VAL A 77 -11.21 -4.90 1.99
CA VAL A 77 -12.38 -5.73 2.30
C VAL A 77 -12.33 -7.00 1.46
N ARG A 78 -13.00 -8.06 1.93
CA ARG A 78 -13.10 -9.29 1.15
C ARG A 78 -14.02 -9.07 -0.04
N ARG A 79 -13.71 -9.67 -1.19
CA ARG A 79 -14.53 -9.52 -2.39
C ARG A 79 -15.96 -10.02 -2.20
N GLU A 80 -16.15 -11.09 -1.42
CA GLU A 80 -17.48 -11.60 -1.11
C GLU A 80 -18.35 -10.66 -0.28
N ASP A 81 -17.74 -9.74 0.49
CA ASP A 81 -18.46 -8.76 1.32
C ASP A 81 -18.68 -7.44 0.55
N ALA A 82 -18.09 -7.29 -0.63
CA ALA A 82 -18.12 -6.05 -1.40
C ALA A 82 -19.53 -5.53 -1.70
N PRO A 83 -20.53 -6.35 -2.11
CA PRO A 83 -21.87 -5.84 -2.39
C PRO A 83 -22.53 -5.15 -1.20
N GLU A 84 -22.37 -5.70 0.00
CA GLU A 84 -22.96 -5.13 1.23
C GLU A 84 -22.20 -3.89 1.70
N VAL A 85 -20.86 -3.93 1.60
CA VAL A 85 -20.01 -2.77 1.91
C VAL A 85 -20.32 -1.60 0.99
N MET A 86 -20.39 -1.85 -0.32
CA MET A 86 -20.65 -0.82 -1.32
C MET A 86 -22.03 -0.19 -1.13
N ALA A 87 -23.07 -0.99 -0.90
CA ALA A 87 -24.41 -0.47 -0.62
C ALA A 87 -24.43 0.46 0.60
N ALA A 88 -23.76 0.08 1.70
CA ALA A 88 -23.69 0.92 2.89
C ALA A 88 -22.90 2.22 2.67
N LEU A 89 -21.86 2.19 1.84
CA LEU A 89 -21.11 3.39 1.45
C LEU A 89 -21.98 4.33 0.62
N GLU A 90 -22.74 3.83 -0.35
CA GLU A 90 -23.65 4.62 -1.19
C GLU A 90 -24.81 5.21 -0.38
N GLU A 91 -25.45 4.43 0.49
CA GLU A 91 -26.46 4.93 1.43
C GLU A 91 -25.89 6.00 2.37
N GLY A 92 -24.63 5.83 2.75
CA GLY A 92 -23.83 6.81 3.48
C GLY A 92 -23.37 8.01 2.64
N GLY A 93 -23.79 8.14 1.38
CA GLY A 93 -23.49 9.28 0.51
C GLY A 93 -22.09 9.28 -0.11
N VAL A 94 -21.38 8.14 -0.08
CA VAL A 94 -20.15 7.96 -0.88
C VAL A 94 -20.54 7.70 -2.32
N ARG A 95 -19.95 8.44 -3.27
CA ARG A 95 -20.17 8.20 -4.69
C ARG A 95 -19.19 7.15 -5.18
N LEU A 96 -19.67 5.92 -5.39
CA LEU A 96 -18.86 4.85 -5.96
C LEU A 96 -18.77 4.97 -7.48
N ARG A 97 -17.66 4.48 -8.01
CA ARG A 97 -17.40 4.32 -9.42
C ARG A 97 -16.65 3.01 -9.61
N GLU A 98 -17.19 2.14 -10.45
CA GLU A 98 -16.45 0.96 -10.91
C GLU A 98 -15.33 1.44 -11.86
N PRO A 99 -14.05 1.20 -11.50
CA PRO A 99 -12.94 1.48 -12.39
C PRO A 99 -12.80 0.34 -13.41
N SER A 100 -11.86 0.46 -14.33
CA SER A 100 -11.51 -0.64 -15.26
C SER A 100 -10.79 -1.81 -14.57
N GLU A 101 -10.36 -1.58 -13.34
CA GLU A 101 -9.53 -2.44 -12.52
C GLU A 101 -10.39 -3.41 -11.72
N ASP A 102 -10.19 -4.72 -11.92
CA ASP A 102 -10.96 -5.74 -11.21
C ASP A 102 -10.61 -5.84 -9.70
N TRP A 103 -9.49 -5.26 -9.28
CA TRP A 103 -8.90 -5.45 -7.94
C TRP A 103 -9.37 -4.44 -6.87
N LEU A 104 -10.07 -3.38 -7.26
CA LEU A 104 -10.65 -2.40 -6.33
C LEU A 104 -11.91 -1.74 -6.90
N VAL A 105 -12.66 -1.04 -6.03
CA VAL A 105 -13.65 -0.04 -6.42
C VAL A 105 -13.20 1.33 -5.91
N LYS A 106 -13.35 2.39 -6.74
CA LYS A 106 -13.06 3.76 -6.33
C LYS A 106 -14.32 4.44 -5.83
N GLY A 107 -14.21 5.20 -4.75
CA GLY A 107 -15.26 6.02 -4.18
C GLY A 107 -14.80 7.45 -4.03
N ARG A 108 -15.74 8.37 -3.86
CA ARG A 108 -15.43 9.75 -3.52
C ARG A 108 -16.39 10.29 -2.47
N SER A 109 -15.84 10.94 -1.44
CA SER A 109 -16.59 11.57 -0.35
C SER A 109 -15.98 12.93 -0.04
N GLU A 110 -16.81 13.98 0.01
CA GLU A 110 -16.39 15.33 0.43
C GLU A 110 -15.19 15.93 -0.33
N GLY A 111 -14.91 15.44 -1.53
CA GLY A 111 -13.80 15.90 -2.37
C GLY A 111 -12.60 14.96 -2.37
N GLU A 112 -12.51 14.05 -1.41
CA GLU A 112 -11.42 13.09 -1.24
C GLU A 112 -11.77 11.71 -1.83
N ASP A 113 -10.76 11.06 -2.38
CA ASP A 113 -10.88 9.76 -3.03
C ASP A 113 -10.70 8.60 -2.02
N ILE A 114 -11.40 7.50 -2.29
CA ILE A 114 -11.45 6.30 -1.44
C ILE A 114 -11.18 5.09 -2.33
N ASP A 115 -10.25 4.24 -1.93
CA ASP A 115 -10.00 2.96 -2.61
C ASP A 115 -10.49 1.80 -1.74
N LEU A 116 -11.46 1.05 -2.27
CA LEU A 116 -11.96 -0.18 -1.67
C LEU A 116 -11.26 -1.36 -2.33
N ILE A 117 -10.22 -1.88 -1.68
CA ILE A 117 -9.28 -2.86 -2.22
C ILE A 117 -9.74 -4.28 -1.89
N PHE A 118 -9.86 -5.11 -2.92
CA PHE A 118 -10.20 -6.54 -2.79
C PHE A 118 -8.99 -7.46 -2.98
N GLU A 119 -7.92 -6.95 -3.61
CA GLU A 119 -6.66 -7.65 -3.77
C GLU A 119 -5.48 -6.74 -3.44
N LEU A 120 -4.65 -7.17 -2.50
CA LEU A 120 -3.42 -6.48 -2.12
C LEU A 120 -2.24 -7.19 -2.79
N ALA A 121 -1.59 -6.49 -3.72
CA ALA A 121 -0.47 -7.02 -4.50
C ALA A 121 -0.77 -8.40 -5.13
N ARG A 122 -1.86 -8.45 -5.90
CA ARG A 122 -2.34 -9.65 -6.64
C ARG A 122 -2.71 -10.84 -5.74
N ARG A 123 -2.87 -10.62 -4.45
CA ARG A 123 -3.40 -11.62 -3.51
C ARG A 123 -4.75 -11.15 -3.00
N PRO A 124 -5.76 -12.03 -2.96
CA PRO A 124 -7.05 -11.71 -2.38
C PRO A 124 -6.90 -11.17 -0.96
N VAL A 125 -7.68 -10.15 -0.62
CA VAL A 125 -7.92 -9.77 0.77
C VAL A 125 -8.75 -10.89 1.40
N ASP A 126 -8.09 -11.70 2.22
CA ASP A 126 -8.70 -12.85 2.89
C ASP A 126 -8.95 -12.60 4.38
N SER A 127 -9.64 -13.54 5.02
CA SER A 127 -9.96 -13.46 6.45
C SER A 127 -8.70 -13.46 7.32
N ASP A 128 -7.62 -14.13 6.90
CA ASP A 128 -6.38 -14.21 7.68
C ASP A 128 -5.64 -12.87 7.69
N LEU A 129 -5.60 -12.17 6.56
CA LEU A 129 -5.07 -10.81 6.46
C LEU A 129 -5.85 -9.86 7.37
N LEU A 130 -7.18 -9.89 7.29
CA LEU A 130 -8.04 -9.01 8.09
C LEU A 130 -8.00 -9.36 9.58
N ALA A 131 -7.84 -10.64 9.95
CA ALA A 131 -7.73 -11.08 11.34
C ALA A 131 -6.42 -10.63 12.01
N ARG A 132 -5.35 -10.40 11.23
CA ARG A 132 -4.09 -9.82 11.74
C ARG A 132 -4.16 -8.31 11.94
N ALA A 133 -5.19 -7.64 11.44
CA ALA A 133 -5.33 -6.20 11.59
C ALA A 133 -5.43 -5.79 13.06
N GLU A 134 -4.80 -4.68 13.41
CA GLU A 134 -4.76 -4.16 14.77
C GLU A 134 -5.76 -3.03 14.92
N VAL A 135 -6.53 -3.02 16.00
CA VAL A 135 -7.40 -1.88 16.31
C VAL A 135 -6.55 -0.69 16.78
N ARG A 136 -6.56 0.40 16.02
CA ARG A 136 -5.80 1.63 16.30
C ARG A 136 -6.69 2.86 16.22
N SER A 137 -6.34 3.90 16.98
CA SER A 137 -7.00 5.21 16.90
C SER A 137 -6.47 5.97 15.69
N VAL A 138 -7.37 6.34 14.79
CA VAL A 138 -7.09 7.21 13.64
C VAL A 138 -7.89 8.48 13.83
N ASP A 139 -7.19 9.55 14.22
CA ASP A 139 -7.78 10.85 14.56
C ASP A 139 -9.02 10.72 15.49
N SER A 140 -8.86 9.95 16.58
CA SER A 140 -9.86 9.67 17.62
C SER A 140 -10.92 8.61 17.29
N VAL A 141 -10.90 8.01 16.09
CA VAL A 141 -11.77 6.87 15.75
C VAL A 141 -10.98 5.57 15.76
N TYR A 142 -11.35 4.63 16.62
CA TYR A 142 -10.75 3.30 16.65
C TYR A 142 -11.25 2.43 15.50
N MET A 143 -10.36 1.89 14.68
CA MET A 143 -10.72 0.99 13.57
C MET A 143 -9.63 -0.07 13.36
N PRO A 144 -9.94 -1.19 12.69
CA PRO A 144 -8.90 -2.15 12.28
C PRO A 144 -7.97 -1.52 11.25
N VAL A 145 -6.66 -1.66 11.46
CA VAL A 145 -5.59 -1.17 10.59
C VAL A 145 -4.69 -2.35 10.24
N LEU A 146 -4.32 -2.52 8.97
CA LEU A 146 -3.44 -3.61 8.55
C LEU A 146 -2.15 -3.61 9.38
N ALA A 147 -1.70 -4.80 9.78
CA ALA A 147 -0.50 -4.95 10.59
C ALA A 147 0.74 -4.38 9.86
N PRO A 148 1.75 -3.85 10.57
CA PRO A 148 2.95 -3.27 9.97
C PRO A 148 3.65 -4.18 8.96
N THR A 149 3.74 -5.49 9.25
CA THR A 149 4.31 -6.48 8.33
C THR A 149 3.53 -6.56 7.02
N ASP A 150 2.20 -6.59 7.08
CA ASP A 150 1.34 -6.71 5.90
C ASP A 150 1.31 -5.40 5.07
N LEU A 151 1.43 -4.24 5.73
CA LEU A 151 1.63 -2.95 5.06
C LEU A 151 2.96 -2.93 4.28
N MET A 152 4.06 -3.32 4.92
CA MET A 152 5.37 -3.36 4.25
C MET A 152 5.40 -4.41 3.13
N ASP A 153 4.75 -5.56 3.33
CA ASP A 153 4.58 -6.59 2.31
C ASP A 153 3.87 -6.03 1.06
N GLY A 154 2.78 -5.28 1.24
CA GLY A 154 2.07 -4.62 0.14
C GLY A 154 2.92 -3.58 -0.59
N LEU A 155 3.69 -2.77 0.15
CA LEU A 155 4.60 -1.77 -0.43
C LEU A 155 5.71 -2.42 -1.26
N LEU A 156 6.33 -3.49 -0.76
CA LEU A 156 7.35 -4.23 -1.48
C LEU A 156 6.79 -4.86 -2.75
N ALA A 157 5.64 -5.52 -2.63
CA ALA A 157 5.03 -6.23 -3.75
C ALA A 157 4.47 -5.30 -4.84
N ALA A 158 4.32 -4.00 -4.55
CA ALA A 158 3.95 -2.98 -5.53
C ALA A 158 5.12 -2.47 -6.37
N LEU A 159 6.37 -2.83 -6.02
CA LEU A 159 7.56 -2.39 -6.75
C LEU A 159 7.59 -2.98 -8.17
N THR A 160 7.81 -2.12 -9.16
CA THR A 160 8.00 -2.51 -10.57
C THR A 160 9.07 -1.63 -11.20
N GLU A 161 9.56 -1.98 -12.39
CA GLU A 161 10.53 -1.13 -13.12
C GLU A 161 9.99 0.29 -13.39
N HIS A 162 8.67 0.43 -13.50
CA HIS A 162 8.00 1.73 -13.69
C HIS A 162 7.69 2.43 -12.36
N TYR A 163 7.67 1.70 -11.25
CA TYR A 163 7.36 2.20 -9.91
C TYR A 163 8.37 1.62 -8.92
N CYS A 164 9.56 2.21 -8.89
CA CYS A 164 10.68 1.83 -8.04
C CYS A 164 11.14 3.03 -7.21
N ASP A 165 10.32 3.46 -6.26
CA ASP A 165 10.65 4.55 -5.34
C ASP A 165 10.90 4.04 -3.92
N PHE A 166 12.16 3.70 -3.63
CA PHE A 166 12.59 3.32 -2.27
C PHE A 166 12.49 4.48 -1.27
N GLY A 167 12.50 5.72 -1.75
CA GLY A 167 12.33 6.91 -0.92
C GLY A 167 10.97 6.92 -0.22
N GLY A 168 9.93 6.45 -0.89
CA GLY A 168 8.58 6.30 -0.31
C GLY A 168 8.48 5.22 0.77
N LEU A 169 9.26 4.13 0.67
CA LEU A 169 9.19 2.99 1.60
C LEU A 169 10.04 3.20 2.87
N LEU A 170 11.17 3.92 2.75
CA LEU A 170 12.14 4.10 3.83
C LEU A 170 11.58 4.68 5.14
N PRO A 171 10.72 5.73 5.13
CA PRO A 171 10.14 6.27 6.36
C PRO A 171 9.35 5.22 7.14
N THR A 172 8.49 4.46 6.45
CA THR A 172 7.70 3.38 7.04
C THR A 172 8.60 2.28 7.58
N ALA A 173 9.59 1.83 6.81
CA ALA A 173 10.54 0.81 7.24
C ALA A 173 11.31 1.21 8.51
N ARG A 174 11.76 2.47 8.60
CA ARG A 174 12.50 2.97 9.76
C ARG A 174 11.63 3.09 11.01
N VAL A 175 10.45 3.71 10.87
CA VAL A 175 9.55 3.95 12.01
C VAL A 175 9.00 2.64 12.56
N LEU A 176 8.69 1.69 11.69
CA LEU A 176 8.04 0.43 12.06
C LEU A 176 9.03 -0.74 12.21
N ARG A 177 10.34 -0.48 12.22
CA ARG A 177 11.38 -1.53 12.13
C ARG A 177 11.22 -2.67 13.14
N GLU A 178 10.87 -2.37 14.39
CA GLU A 178 10.75 -3.39 15.46
C GLU A 178 9.41 -4.14 15.42
N ARG A 179 8.47 -3.69 14.58
CA ARG A 179 7.11 -4.22 14.48
C ARG A 179 6.87 -4.99 13.19
N ILE A 180 7.84 -4.98 12.27
CA ILE A 180 7.80 -5.69 11.01
C ILE A 180 8.55 -7.02 11.18
N ASP A 181 7.91 -8.11 10.75
CA ASP A 181 8.54 -9.42 10.63
C ASP A 181 9.39 -9.47 9.34
N TRP A 182 10.64 -9.04 9.46
CA TRP A 182 11.57 -8.97 8.34
C TRP A 182 11.95 -10.33 7.77
N ASP A 183 11.97 -11.38 8.60
CA ASP A 183 12.27 -12.73 8.16
C ASP A 183 11.16 -13.27 7.25
N ARG A 184 9.90 -12.95 7.56
CA ARG A 184 8.76 -13.25 6.68
C ARG A 184 8.89 -12.53 5.35
N LEU A 185 9.24 -11.24 5.36
CA LEU A 185 9.36 -10.45 4.14
C LEU A 185 10.53 -10.93 3.28
N ASP A 186 11.69 -11.24 3.87
CA ASP A 186 12.82 -11.82 3.16
C ASP A 186 12.43 -13.13 2.44
N ARG A 187 11.81 -14.06 3.15
CA ARG A 187 11.36 -15.33 2.55
C ARG A 187 10.37 -15.12 1.40
N ALA A 188 9.48 -14.14 1.51
CA ALA A 188 8.47 -13.85 0.50
C ALA A 188 9.07 -13.17 -0.75
N HIS A 189 10.09 -12.33 -0.57
CA HIS A 189 10.53 -11.38 -1.59
C HIS A 189 11.94 -11.59 -2.12
N ARG A 190 12.76 -12.48 -1.54
CA ARG A 190 14.16 -12.70 -1.96
C ARG A 190 14.35 -13.15 -3.42
N ALA A 191 13.30 -13.61 -4.08
CA ALA A 191 13.33 -14.01 -5.49
C ALA A 191 13.09 -12.82 -6.45
N ASP A 192 12.51 -11.73 -5.95
CA ASP A 192 12.14 -10.57 -6.74
C ASP A 192 13.22 -9.47 -6.62
N PRO A 193 13.84 -9.03 -7.73
CA PRO A 193 15.03 -8.17 -7.67
C PRO A 193 14.83 -6.83 -6.96
N LEU A 194 13.67 -6.19 -7.12
CA LEU A 194 13.42 -4.85 -6.55
C LEU A 194 13.16 -4.91 -5.04
N PRO A 195 12.22 -5.72 -4.53
CA PRO A 195 12.10 -5.97 -3.09
C PRO A 195 13.39 -6.44 -2.44
N ASP A 196 14.12 -7.38 -3.06
CA ASP A 196 15.37 -7.90 -2.51
C ASP A 196 16.45 -6.80 -2.42
N ALA A 197 16.57 -5.97 -3.45
CA ALA A 197 17.47 -4.81 -3.43
C ALA A 197 17.11 -3.81 -2.33
N PHE A 198 15.82 -3.58 -2.07
CA PHE A 198 15.38 -2.72 -0.97
C PHE A 198 15.74 -3.32 0.39
N LEU A 199 15.48 -4.61 0.61
CA LEU A 199 15.85 -5.29 1.86
C LEU A 199 17.37 -5.28 2.08
N TYR A 200 18.16 -5.47 1.02
CA TYR A 200 19.61 -5.30 1.08
C TYR A 200 20.01 -3.86 1.46
N LEU A 201 19.34 -2.85 0.89
CA LEU A 201 19.56 -1.46 1.27
C LEU A 201 19.24 -1.23 2.76
N LEU A 202 18.18 -1.82 3.31
CA LEU A 202 17.83 -1.70 4.72
C LEU A 202 18.94 -2.25 5.63
N GLU A 203 19.57 -3.37 5.26
CA GLU A 203 20.74 -3.88 5.98
C GLU A 203 21.92 -2.94 5.91
N ARG A 204 22.24 -2.41 4.71
CA ARG A 204 23.35 -1.48 4.50
C ARG A 204 23.19 -0.17 5.26
N LEU A 205 21.94 0.16 5.64
CA LEU A 205 21.58 1.33 6.44
C LEU A 205 21.39 1.02 7.93
N ASP A 206 21.70 -0.21 8.38
CA ASP A 206 21.52 -0.70 9.75
C ASP A 206 20.08 -0.50 10.27
N ILE A 207 19.10 -0.61 9.38
CA ILE A 207 17.67 -0.56 9.74
C ILE A 207 17.20 -1.95 10.19
N ILE A 208 17.69 -2.99 9.53
CA ILE A 208 17.41 -4.39 9.85
C ILE A 208 18.73 -5.15 10.08
N GLY A 209 18.65 -6.28 10.78
CA GLY A 209 19.80 -7.16 10.96
C GLY A 209 20.23 -7.83 9.65
N PRO A 210 21.46 -8.39 9.60
CA PRO A 210 21.93 -9.09 8.41
C PRO A 210 21.00 -10.25 8.05
N ARG A 211 20.47 -10.30 6.82
CA ARG A 211 19.75 -11.47 6.31
C ARG A 211 20.76 -12.55 5.94
N GLU A 212 20.35 -13.81 5.98
CA GLU A 212 21.13 -14.94 5.50
C GLU A 212 21.21 -14.94 3.97
N HIS A 213 21.93 -13.97 3.40
CA HIS A 213 22.33 -14.05 2.00
C HIS A 213 23.25 -15.24 1.87
N GLY A 214 22.87 -16.21 1.03
CA GLY A 214 23.59 -17.46 0.81
C GLY A 214 25.09 -17.28 0.93
N ARG A 215 25.62 -17.54 2.13
CA ARG A 215 27.06 -17.58 2.37
C ARG A 215 27.53 -18.67 1.42
N PRO A 216 28.51 -18.41 0.52
CA PRO A 216 29.07 -19.51 -0.26
C PRO A 216 29.46 -20.59 0.76
N ALA A 217 28.94 -21.80 0.57
CA ALA A 217 29.26 -22.93 1.44
C ALA A 217 30.78 -22.92 1.64
N PRO A 218 31.29 -23.08 2.89
CA PRO A 218 32.72 -23.12 3.10
C PRO A 218 33.28 -24.16 2.15
N ALA A 219 34.18 -23.73 1.24
CA ALA A 219 34.80 -24.62 0.28
C ALA A 219 35.28 -25.84 1.05
N GLY A 220 34.70 -27.01 0.72
CA GLY A 220 35.06 -28.26 1.36
C GLY A 220 36.58 -28.37 1.30
N LYS A 221 37.22 -28.54 2.46
CA LYS A 221 38.64 -28.87 2.48
C LYS A 221 38.79 -30.15 1.68
N ASP A 222 39.44 -30.06 0.53
CA ASP A 222 39.88 -31.24 -0.19
C ASP A 222 40.68 -32.13 0.77
N PRO A 223 40.40 -33.44 0.83
CA PRO A 223 41.20 -34.35 1.63
C PRO A 223 42.62 -34.38 1.05
N GLN A 224 43.57 -33.93 1.85
CA GLN A 224 44.98 -33.91 1.50
C GLN A 224 45.52 -35.36 1.50
N PRO A 225 46.33 -35.76 0.50
CA PRO A 225 46.78 -37.13 0.30
C PRO A 225 47.75 -37.63 1.38
#